data_AF-A0A645JI15-F1
#
_entry.id   AF-A0A645JI15-F1
#
_cell.length_a   1.000
_cell.length_b   1.000
_cell.length_c   1.000
_cell.angle_alpha   90.00
_cell.angle_beta   90.00
_cell.angle_gamma   90.00
#
_symmetry.space_group_name_H-M   'P 1'
#
loop_
_entity.id
_entity.type
_entity.pdbx_description
1 polymer ?
#
loop_
_entity_poly.entity_id
_entity_poly.type
_entity_poly.pdbx_seq_one_letter_code
_entity_poly.pdbx_strand_id
1 'polypeptide(L)' 'MHPVALEYVVDFNAPDIIYVSCNPKTLVTDLKYLTEQGYKIEKVKVKDMFPHTPHVETVVKLTKISDSSTANGEWEELKF' A
#
# COMPACT_ATOMS: atom_id res chain seq x y z
N MET A 1 -8.44 8.31 3.88
CA MET A 1 -9.01 8.12 2.54
C MET A 1 -10.53 8.07 2.64
N HIS A 2 -11.31 8.36 1.59
CA HIS A 2 -12.78 8.25 1.65
C HIS A 2 -13.20 6.78 1.51
N PRO A 3 -14.13 6.24 2.34
CA PRO A 3 -14.47 4.81 2.35
C PRO A 3 -14.87 4.24 0.98
N VAL A 4 -15.69 4.99 0.24
CA VAL A 4 -16.14 4.62 -1.12
C VAL A 4 -14.98 4.41 -2.10
N ALA A 5 -13.86 5.14 -1.93
CA ALA A 5 -12.70 4.95 -2.79
C ALA A 5 -12.00 3.61 -2.54
N LEU A 6 -12.07 3.07 -1.32
CA LEU A 6 -11.44 1.79 -0.97
C LEU A 6 -12.20 0.62 -1.59
N GLU A 7 -13.53 0.72 -1.62
CA GLU A 7 -14.41 -0.24 -2.29
C GLU A 7 -14.08 -0.32 -3.78
N TYR A 8 -13.96 0.83 -4.47
CA TYR A 8 -13.56 0.83 -5.88
C TYR A 8 -12.19 0.20 -6.14
N VAL A 9 -11.22 0.37 -5.24
CA VAL A 9 -9.89 -0.26 -5.38
C VAL A 9 -9.98 -1.77 -5.25
N VAL A 10 -10.82 -2.27 -4.34
CA VAL A 10 -11.07 -3.71 -4.17
C VAL A 10 -11.79 -4.28 -5.39
N ASP A 11 -12.82 -3.59 -5.88
CA ASP A 11 -13.61 -3.98 -7.05
C ASP A 11 -12.77 -3.99 -8.33
N PHE A 12 -11.80 -3.06 -8.45
CA PHE A 12 -10.87 -3.02 -9.57
C PHE A 12 -9.97 -4.27 -9.64
N ASN A 13 -9.82 -4.99 -8.52
CA ASN A 13 -9.22 -6.32 -8.47
C ASN A 13 -7.76 -6.35 -8.99
N ALA A 14 -6.98 -5.30 -8.71
CA ALA A 14 -5.60 -5.21 -9.13
C ALA A 14 -4.73 -6.32 -8.50
N PRO A 15 -3.77 -6.91 -9.22
CA PRO A 15 -2.83 -7.86 -8.64
C PRO A 15 -1.83 -7.20 -7.67
N ASP A 16 -1.43 -5.96 -7.95
CA ASP A 16 -0.50 -5.16 -7.13
C ASP A 16 -1.13 -3.80 -6.82
N ILE A 17 -0.99 -3.35 -5.57
CA ILE A 17 -1.39 -2.01 -5.11
C ILE A 17 -0.20 -1.34 -4.43
N ILE A 18 0.12 -0.11 -4.85
CA ILE A 18 1.04 0.77 -4.14
C ILE A 18 0.23 1.84 -3.42
N TYR A 19 0.19 1.77 -2.09
CA TYR A 19 -0.48 2.74 -1.23
C TYR A 19 0.56 3.72 -0.67
N VAL A 20 0.38 5.02 -0.90
CA VAL A 20 1.22 6.08 -0.32
C VAL A 20 0.38 6.94 0.64
N SER A 21 0.86 7.15 1.86
CA SER A 21 0.16 7.93 2.90
C SER A 21 1.11 8.75 3.76
N CYS A 22 0.77 10.01 3.97
CA CYS A 22 1.40 10.87 4.98
C CYS A 22 0.83 10.67 6.41
N ASN A 23 -0.26 9.89 6.55
CA ASN A 23 -0.92 9.64 7.82
C ASN A 23 -0.88 8.14 8.18
N PRO A 24 0.02 7.73 9.10
CA PRO A 24 0.18 6.33 9.46
C PRO A 24 -1.04 5.77 10.21
N LYS A 25 -1.80 6.61 10.93
CA LYS A 25 -2.95 6.16 11.71
C LYS A 25 -4.10 5.71 10.82
N THR A 26 -4.44 6.51 9.80
CA THR A 26 -5.50 6.14 8.84
C THR A 26 -5.04 5.01 7.91
N LEU A 27 -3.75 5.00 7.55
CA LEU A 27 -3.16 3.93 6.75
C LEU A 27 -3.37 2.55 7.38
N VAL A 28 -3.15 2.40 8.70
CA VAL A 28 -3.36 1.11 9.38
C VAL A 28 -4.80 0.61 9.24
N THR A 29 -5.79 1.50 9.34
CA THR A 29 -7.20 1.12 9.16
C THR A 29 -7.49 0.67 7.73
N ASP A 30 -6.99 1.42 6.75
CA ASP A 30 -7.20 1.10 5.33
C ASP A 30 -6.50 -0.22 4.94
N LEU A 31 -5.29 -0.47 5.44
CA LEU A 31 -4.56 -1.72 5.21
C LEU A 31 -5.25 -2.94 5.83
N LYS A 32 -5.86 -2.79 7.01
CA LYS A 32 -6.66 -3.86 7.63
C LYS A 32 -7.81 -4.26 6.73
N TYR A 33 -8.57 -3.27 6.25
CA TYR A 33 -9.67 -3.52 5.33
C TYR A 33 -9.19 -4.20 4.04
N LEU A 34 -8.13 -3.70 3.40
CA LEU A 34 -7.58 -4.34 2.18
C LEU A 34 -7.13 -5.79 2.44
N THR A 35 -6.57 -6.05 3.62
CA THR A 35 -6.14 -7.41 4.01
C THR A 35 -7.34 -8.36 4.17
N GLU A 36 -8.43 -7.87 4.78
CA GLU A 36 -9.69 -8.62 4.88
C GLU A 36 -10.31 -8.92 3.51
N GLN A 37 -10.06 -8.07 2.51
CA GLN A 37 -10.50 -8.25 1.12
C GLN A 37 -9.55 -9.12 0.28
N GLY A 38 -8.60 -9.81 0.90
CA GLY A 38 -7.74 -10.78 0.22
C GLY A 38 -6.46 -10.19 -0.40
N TYR A 39 -6.01 -9.02 0.07
CA TYR A 39 -4.67 -8.52 -0.22
C TYR A 39 -3.69 -8.90 0.89
N LYS A 40 -2.42 -9.01 0.54
CA LYS A 40 -1.32 -9.24 1.46
C LYS A 40 -0.35 -8.07 1.39
N ILE A 41 0.12 -7.62 2.55
CA ILE A 41 1.18 -6.61 2.62
C ILE A 41 2.52 -7.29 2.35
N GLU A 42 3.21 -6.89 1.29
CA GLU A 42 4.51 -7.44 0.91
C GLU A 42 5.67 -6.61 1.46
N LYS A 43 5.56 -5.28 1.41
CA LYS A 43 6.65 -4.38 1.80
C LYS A 43 6.11 -3.06 2.29
N VAL A 44 6.76 -2.52 3.31
CA VAL A 44 6.50 -1.17 3.84
C VAL A 44 7.82 -0.41 3.84
N LYS A 45 7.80 0.84 3.37
CA LYS A 45 8.89 1.79 3.51
C LYS A 45 8.35 3.11 4.02
N VAL A 46 9.16 3.77 4.83
CA VAL A 46 8.88 5.08 5.38
C VAL A 46 9.94 6.03 4.86
N LYS A 47 9.54 7.16 4.30
CA LYS A 47 10.42 8.19 3.74
C LYS A 47 10.09 9.52 4.38
N ASP A 48 11.11 10.15 4.95
CA ASP A 48 11.04 11.55 5.30
C ASP A 48 11.32 12.37 4.04
N MET A 49 10.28 13.05 3.54
CA MET A 49 10.38 13.94 2.38
C MET A 49 10.54 15.41 2.78
N PHE A 50 10.44 15.71 4.08
CA PHE A 50 10.41 17.08 4.59
C PHE A 50 11.19 17.16 5.92
N PRO A 51 12.53 17.22 5.85
CA PRO A 51 13.37 17.40 7.02
C PRO A 51 12.92 18.62 7.83
N HIS A 52 12.93 18.48 9.15
CA HIS A 52 12.45 19.49 10.12
C HIS A 52 10.93 19.68 10.19
N THR A 53 10.14 18.77 9.61
CA THR A 53 8.70 18.72 9.85
C THR A 53 8.31 17.37 10.48
N PRO A 54 7.16 17.27 11.17
CA PRO A 54 6.67 15.98 11.66
C PRO A 54 6.07 15.11 10.55
N HIS A 55 6.12 15.53 9.28
CA HIS A 55 5.51 14.79 8.17
C HIS A 55 6.40 13.62 7.79
N VAL A 56 5.77 12.47 7.58
CA VAL A 56 6.45 11.28 7.11
C VAL A 56 5.58 10.58 6.10
N GLU A 57 6.14 10.22 4.95
CA GLU A 57 5.45 9.46 3.92
C GLU A 57 5.68 7.97 4.14
N THR A 58 4.60 7.20 4.10
CA THR A 58 4.64 5.74 4.19
C THR A 58 4.17 5.15 2.86
N VAL A 59 5.00 4.30 2.27
CA VAL A 59 4.73 3.58 1.04
C VAL A 59 4.55 2.10 1.37
N VAL A 60 3.43 1.53 0.98
CA VAL A 60 3.07 0.12 1.21
C VAL A 60 2.78 -0.56 -0.10
N LYS A 61 3.45 -1.68 -0.35
CA LYS A 61 3.13 -2.59 -1.44
C LYS A 61 2.20 -3.68 -0.90
N LEU A 62 1.04 -3.82 -1.54
CA LEU A 62 0.13 -4.94 -1.34
C LEU A 62 0.04 -5.76 -2.62
N THR A 63 -0.13 -7.07 -2.46
CA THR A 63 -0.40 -8.01 -3.57
C THR A 63 -1.66 -8.78 -3.29
N LYS A 64 -2.47 -9.01 -4.31
CA LYS A 64 -3.66 -9.86 -4.17
C LYS A 64 -3.24 -11.31 -3.91
N ILE A 65 -3.85 -11.94 -2.90
CA ILE A 65 -3.69 -13.36 -2.63
C ILE A 65 -4.47 -14.12 -3.70
N SER A 66 -3.80 -14.43 -4.79
CA SER A 66 -4.27 -15.35 -5.83
C SER A 66 -3.18 -16.39 -6.06
N ASP A 67 -3.57 -17.64 -6.30
CA ASP A 67 -2.65 -18.79 -6.41
C ASP A 67 -1.67 -18.73 -7.60
N SER A 68 -1.67 -17.64 -8.39
CA SER A 68 -0.68 -17.41 -9.44
C SER A 68 0.53 -16.68 -8.89
N SER A 69 1.50 -17.49 -8.47
CA SER A 69 2.89 -17.15 -8.17
C SER A 69 3.61 -16.47 -9.34
N THR A 70 3.36 -15.18 -9.64
CA THR A 70 4.30 -14.40 -10.48
C THR A 70 4.11 -12.89 -10.33
N ALA A 71 5.02 -12.25 -9.58
CA ALA A 71 5.52 -10.90 -9.89
C ALA A 71 6.77 -10.62 -9.06
N ASN A 72 7.85 -11.36 -9.33
CA ASN A 72 9.21 -10.90 -9.04
C ASN A 72 9.52 -9.74 -9.99
N GLY A 73 8.83 -8.61 -9.80
CA GLY A 73 9.15 -7.37 -10.46
C GLY A 73 10.39 -6.78 -9.81
N GLU A 74 11.30 -6.29 -10.63
CA GLU A 74 12.52 -5.57 -10.26
C GLU A 74 12.16 -4.26 -9.53
N TRP A 75 11.79 -4.36 -8.25
CA TRP A 75 11.39 -3.21 -7.42
C TRP A 75 12.49 -2.75 -6.46
N GLU A 76 13.69 -3.33 -6.55
CA GLU A 76 14.86 -2.85 -5.79
C GLU A 76 15.38 -1.49 -6.30
N GLU A 77 14.97 -1.05 -7.48
CA GLU A 77 15.40 0.22 -8.08
C GLU A 77 14.45 1.42 -7.94
N LEU A 78 13.39 1.32 -7.12
CA LEU A 78 12.73 2.53 -6.62
C LEU A 78 13.65 3.22 -5.60
N LYS A 79 14.65 3.95 -6.13
CA LYS A 79 15.51 4.90 -5.43
C LYS A 79 14.65 6.12 -5.04
N PHE A 80 13.95 6.00 -3.91
CA PHE A 80 13.46 7.17 -3.17
C PHE A 80 14.60 7.77 -2.36
#